data_AF-A0A7X5FCD8-F1
#
_entry.id   AF-A0A7X5FCD8-F1
#
_cell.length_a   1.000
_cell.length_b   1.000
_cell.length_c   1.000
_cell.angle_alpha   90.00
_cell.angle_beta   90.00
_cell.angle_gamma   90.00
#
_symmetry.space_group_name_H-M   'P 1'
#
loop_
_entity.id
_entity.type
_entity.pdbx_description
1 polymer ?
#
loop_
_entity_poly.entity_id
_entity_poly.type
_entity_poly.pdbx_seq_one_letter_code
_entity_poly.pdbx_strand_id
1 'polypeptide(L)'
;MKVDDFSKEPYKAQTYDTYILWKSLPTFLKGQPRVSLEKFGIDEEIIFDLLEIKTQADFGKKYNIDTGTLTDWNKRIQKDGLSKSINSWARKLTPNVVFALYKNITKNGRAHEVRAWYELIEHD
;
A
#
# COMPACT_ATOMS: atom_id res chain seq x y z
N MET A 1 28.76 -2.71 -15.49
CA MET A 1 27.42 -2.62 -14.88
C MET A 1 27.63 -2.62 -13.37
N LYS A 2 27.32 -1.53 -12.65
CA LYS A 2 27.40 -1.54 -11.18
C LYS A 2 26.25 -2.41 -10.68
N VAL A 3 26.57 -3.44 -9.91
CA VAL A 3 25.57 -4.27 -9.25
C VAL A 3 25.02 -3.42 -8.11
N ASP A 4 23.71 -3.16 -8.12
CA ASP A 4 23.05 -2.38 -7.08
C ASP A 4 23.19 -3.15 -5.74
N ASP A 5 23.95 -2.59 -4.81
CA ASP A 5 24.19 -3.16 -3.47
C ASP A 5 23.10 -2.71 -2.50
N PHE A 6 22.11 -3.57 -2.32
CA PHE A 6 20.97 -3.33 -1.43
C PHE A 6 21.19 -3.85 0.00
N SER A 7 22.41 -4.30 0.35
CA SER A 7 22.70 -4.74 1.73
C SER A 7 22.78 -3.58 2.73
N LYS A 8 22.88 -2.34 2.25
CA LYS A 8 22.90 -1.13 3.06
C LYS A 8 21.50 -0.59 3.28
N GLU A 9 21.29 -0.01 4.46
CA GLU A 9 20.06 0.71 4.78
C GLU A 9 19.75 1.79 3.72
N PRO A 10 18.47 1.95 3.34
CA PRO A 10 18.08 2.96 2.38
C PRO A 10 18.31 4.36 2.96
N TYR A 11 18.74 5.29 2.10
CA TYR A 11 18.82 6.71 2.44
C TYR A 11 17.47 7.18 3.02
N LYS A 12 17.47 7.90 4.15
CA LYS A 12 16.25 8.30 4.89
C LYS A 12 15.31 7.10 5.18
N ALA A 13 15.80 6.09 5.90
CA ALA A 13 15.09 4.85 6.20
C ALA A 13 13.62 5.03 6.66
N GLN A 14 13.34 5.93 7.60
CA GLN A 14 11.96 6.20 8.05
C GLN A 14 11.04 6.73 6.93
N THR A 15 11.57 7.58 6.04
CA THR A 15 10.82 8.07 4.89
C THR A 15 10.64 6.98 3.85
N TYR A 16 11.61 6.08 3.70
CA TYR A 16 11.48 4.90 2.87
C TYR A 16 10.38 3.95 3.38
N ASP A 17 10.28 3.72 4.70
CA ASP A 17 9.18 2.92 5.28
C ASP A 17 7.81 3.55 5.01
N THR A 18 7.73 4.89 5.12
CA THR A 18 6.53 5.66 4.76
C THR A 18 6.20 5.54 3.26
N TYR A 19 7.23 5.50 2.41
CA TYR A 19 7.07 5.30 0.97
C TYR A 19 6.56 3.90 0.64
N ILE A 20 7.09 2.86 1.30
CA ILE A 20 6.59 1.48 1.19
C ILE A 20 5.12 1.44 1.59
N LEU A 21 4.76 2.02 2.74
CA LEU A 21 3.38 2.09 3.19
C LEU A 21 2.48 2.74 2.12
N TRP A 22 2.85 3.92 1.61
CA TRP A 22 2.10 4.59 0.53
C TRP A 22 1.98 3.78 -0.77
N LYS A 23 3.01 3.00 -1.11
CA LYS A 23 3.02 2.09 -2.28
C LYS A 23 2.14 0.86 -2.05
N SER A 24 1.99 0.42 -0.81
CA SER A 24 1.12 -0.69 -0.44
C SER A 24 -0.38 -0.31 -0.44
N LEU A 25 -0.69 0.98 -0.27
CA LEU A 25 -2.08 1.45 -0.24
C LEU A 25 -2.81 1.22 -1.58
N PRO A 26 -4.07 0.72 -1.57
CA PRO A 26 -4.84 0.47 -2.77
C PRO A 26 -5.07 1.76 -3.54
N THR A 27 -4.82 1.70 -4.85
CA THR A 27 -4.93 2.87 -5.74
C THR A 27 -6.32 3.48 -5.76
N PHE A 28 -7.38 2.67 -5.62
CA PHE A 28 -8.76 3.15 -5.62
C PHE A 28 -9.12 4.01 -4.40
N LEU A 29 -8.36 3.90 -3.30
CA LEU A 29 -8.53 4.72 -2.10
C LEU A 29 -7.84 6.09 -2.24
N LYS A 30 -6.86 6.23 -3.14
CA LYS A 30 -6.11 7.48 -3.29
C LYS A 30 -7.03 8.59 -3.82
N GLY A 31 -6.99 9.74 -3.14
CA GLY A 31 -7.80 10.90 -3.47
C GLY A 31 -9.29 10.77 -3.15
N GLN A 32 -9.73 9.71 -2.45
CA GLN A 32 -11.10 9.62 -1.94
C GLN A 32 -11.34 10.61 -0.80
N PRO A 33 -12.56 11.15 -0.64
CA PRO A 33 -12.91 11.98 0.51
C PRO A 33 -12.74 11.23 1.82
N ARG A 34 -12.30 11.93 2.88
CA ARG A 34 -12.11 11.36 4.23
C ARG A 34 -13.32 10.55 4.73
N VAL A 35 -14.53 11.11 4.60
CA VAL A 35 -15.78 10.44 4.99
C VAL A 35 -15.99 9.10 4.26
N SER A 36 -15.53 8.98 3.02
CA SER A 36 -15.59 7.71 2.29
C SER A 36 -14.56 6.71 2.80
N LEU A 37 -13.36 7.18 3.13
CA LEU A 37 -12.26 6.37 3.67
C LEU A 37 -12.57 5.83 5.07
N GLU A 38 -13.21 6.64 5.93
CA GLU A 38 -13.68 6.22 7.25
C GLU A 38 -14.69 5.07 7.17
N LYS A 39 -15.55 5.04 6.14
CA LYS A 39 -16.45 3.91 5.90
C LYS A 39 -15.72 2.61 5.56
N PHE A 40 -14.49 2.70 5.06
CA PHE A 40 -13.63 1.54 4.83
C PHE A 40 -12.91 1.08 6.11
N GLY A 41 -13.10 1.75 7.24
CA GLY A 41 -12.43 1.44 8.51
C GLY A 41 -11.04 2.07 8.64
N ILE A 42 -10.74 3.08 7.82
CA ILE A 42 -9.51 3.87 7.96
C ILE A 42 -9.76 4.96 8.99
N ASP A 43 -8.95 4.98 10.05
CA ASP A 43 -9.02 5.92 11.17
C ASP A 43 -7.66 6.54 11.52
N GLU A 44 -6.59 6.10 10.86
CA GLU A 44 -5.23 6.54 11.10
C GLU A 44 -4.92 7.82 10.29
N GLU A 45 -4.57 8.92 10.98
CA GLU A 45 -4.23 10.21 10.33
C GLU A 45 -3.15 10.09 9.26
N ILE A 46 -2.11 9.29 9.55
CA ILE A 46 -1.03 9.04 8.60
C ILE A 46 -1.53 8.40 7.30
N ILE A 47 -2.58 7.57 7.36
CA ILE A 47 -3.14 6.94 6.16
C ILE A 47 -3.93 7.94 5.33
N PHE A 48 -4.68 8.86 5.95
CA PHE A 48 -5.34 9.95 5.22
C PHE A 48 -4.29 10.83 4.50
N ASP A 49 -3.24 11.24 5.21
CA ASP A 49 -2.15 12.04 4.67
C ASP A 49 -1.43 11.40 3.48
N LEU A 50 -1.32 10.06 3.48
CA LEU A 50 -0.71 9.29 2.40
C LEU A 50 -1.68 9.10 1.23
N LEU A 51 -2.97 8.91 1.49
CA LEU A 51 -4.00 8.75 0.45
C LEU A 51 -4.25 10.04 -0.33
N GLU A 52 -3.94 11.21 0.23
CA GLU A 52 -3.92 12.48 -0.49
C GLU A 52 -2.81 12.54 -1.55
N ILE A 53 -1.72 11.78 -1.39
CA ILE A 53 -0.60 11.76 -2.31
C ILE A 53 -0.95 10.92 -3.54
N LYS A 54 -1.22 11.59 -4.67
CA LYS A 54 -1.68 10.94 -5.89
C LYS A 54 -0.54 10.31 -6.70
N THR A 55 0.61 10.96 -6.74
CA THR A 55 1.73 10.54 -7.61
C THR A 55 3.04 10.41 -6.84
N GLN A 56 3.99 9.67 -7.42
CA GLN A 56 5.34 9.57 -6.89
C GLN A 56 6.06 10.92 -6.87
N ALA A 57 5.77 11.80 -7.84
CA ALA A 57 6.32 13.15 -7.87
C ALA A 57 5.80 13.98 -6.69
N ASP A 58 4.52 13.84 -6.34
CA ASP A 58 3.93 14.53 -5.18
C ASP A 58 4.53 14.01 -3.87
N PHE A 59 4.78 12.70 -3.78
CA PHE A 59 5.51 12.12 -2.64
C PHE A 59 6.90 12.74 -2.51
N GLY A 60 7.66 12.79 -3.62
CA GLY A 60 8.99 13.38 -3.65
C GLY A 60 9.01 14.83 -3.18
N LYS A 61 8.02 15.63 -3.61
CA LYS A 61 7.86 17.02 -3.15
C LYS A 61 7.53 17.09 -1.66
N LYS A 62 6.58 16.30 -1.16
CA LYS A 62 6.13 16.33 0.25
C LYS A 62 7.25 15.96 1.23
N TYR A 63 8.10 15.00 0.86
CA TYR A 63 9.16 14.48 1.74
C TYR A 63 10.59 14.94 1.37
N ASN A 64 10.71 15.85 0.40
CA ASN A 64 11.98 16.34 -0.13
C ASN A 64 12.92 15.18 -0.51
N ILE A 65 12.44 14.34 -1.44
CA ILE A 65 13.15 13.19 -2.00
C ILE A 65 13.24 13.38 -3.51
N ASP A 66 14.45 13.25 -4.04
CA ASP A 66 14.72 13.38 -5.47
C ASP A 66 14.28 12.14 -6.26
N THR A 67 14.12 12.32 -7.56
CA THR A 67 13.65 11.28 -8.48
C THR A 67 14.61 10.09 -8.59
N GLY A 68 15.91 10.31 -8.40
CA GLY A 68 16.94 9.27 -8.41
C GLY A 68 16.79 8.34 -7.21
N THR A 69 16.65 8.92 -6.02
CA THR A 69 16.36 8.17 -4.79
C THR A 69 15.05 7.38 -4.90
N LEU A 70 13.97 7.97 -5.42
CA LEU A 70 12.70 7.25 -5.62
C LEU A 70 12.84 6.09 -6.62
N THR A 71 13.70 6.23 -7.62
CA THR A 71 13.99 5.16 -8.58
C THR A 71 14.74 4.01 -7.91
N ASP A 72 15.74 4.31 -7.08
CA ASP A 72 16.46 3.32 -6.28
C ASP A 72 15.52 2.56 -5.33
N TRP A 73 14.67 3.29 -4.61
CA TRP A 73 13.67 2.70 -3.72
C TRP A 73 12.69 1.78 -4.44
N ASN A 74 12.23 2.14 -5.64
CA ASN A 74 11.38 1.26 -6.45
C ASN A 74 12.10 -0.04 -6.84
N LYS A 75 13.38 0.02 -7.21
CA LYS A 75 14.18 -1.19 -7.50
C LYS A 75 14.32 -2.08 -6.26
N ARG A 76 14.57 -1.49 -5.10
CA ARG A 76 14.61 -2.21 -3.80
C ARG A 76 13.29 -2.93 -3.53
N ILE A 77 12.17 -2.21 -3.65
CA ILE A 77 10.82 -2.79 -3.45
C ILE A 77 10.53 -3.92 -4.45
N GLN A 78 10.95 -3.78 -5.71
CA GLN A 78 10.79 -4.84 -6.71
C GLN A 78 11.57 -6.11 -6.36
N LYS A 79 12.74 -5.96 -5.72
CA LYS A 79 13.58 -7.09 -5.30
C LYS A 79 13.08 -7.73 -4.00
N ASP A 80 12.75 -6.92 -3.00
CA ASP A 80 12.51 -7.37 -1.63
C ASP A 80 11.02 -7.63 -1.35
N GLY A 81 10.13 -7.16 -2.24
CA GLY A 81 8.69 -7.21 -2.05
C GLY A 81 8.16 -6.14 -1.09
N LEU A 82 6.84 -5.95 -1.08
CA LEU A 82 6.15 -5.01 -0.18
C LEU A 82 5.86 -5.62 1.21
N SER A 83 6.25 -6.88 1.47
CA SER A 83 5.54 -7.75 2.42
C SER A 83 5.70 -7.42 3.91
N LYS A 84 6.60 -6.51 4.31
CA LYS A 84 6.82 -6.26 5.74
C LYS A 84 5.85 -5.27 6.39
N SER A 85 5.14 -4.42 5.65
CA SER A 85 4.28 -3.36 6.24
C SER A 85 2.78 -3.44 5.95
N ILE A 86 2.32 -4.50 5.27
CA ILE A 86 0.90 -4.69 4.91
C ILE A 86 0.00 -4.97 6.13
N ASN A 87 0.56 -5.19 7.32
CA ASN A 87 -0.10 -5.95 8.38
C ASN A 87 -1.10 -5.22 9.31
N SER A 88 -1.34 -3.91 9.20
CA SER A 88 -2.37 -3.24 10.03
C SER A 88 -3.56 -2.71 9.23
N TRP A 89 -3.33 -1.84 8.25
CA TRP A 89 -4.41 -1.20 7.48
C TRP A 89 -5.14 -2.22 6.59
N ALA A 90 -4.44 -3.20 6.01
CA ALA A 90 -5.06 -4.20 5.13
C ALA A 90 -5.96 -5.17 5.92
N ARG A 91 -5.57 -5.51 7.16
CA ARG A 91 -6.42 -6.25 8.09
C ARG A 91 -7.71 -5.49 8.43
N LYS A 92 -7.64 -4.16 8.60
CA LYS A 92 -8.84 -3.31 8.81
C LYS A 92 -9.77 -3.24 7.59
N LEU A 93 -9.24 -3.37 6.38
CA LEU A 93 -10.04 -3.46 5.15
C LEU A 93 -10.67 -4.84 4.94
N THR A 94 -10.17 -5.87 5.62
CA THR A 94 -10.57 -7.26 5.40
C THR A 94 -12.08 -7.48 5.54
N PRO A 95 -12.78 -6.97 6.56
CA PRO A 95 -14.24 -7.12 6.67
C PRO A 95 -14.99 -6.49 5.49
N ASN A 96 -14.55 -5.32 5.03
CA ASN A 96 -15.19 -4.60 3.92
C ASN A 96 -14.92 -5.26 2.57
N VAL A 97 -13.70 -5.76 2.36
CA VAL A 97 -13.33 -6.51 1.16
C VAL A 97 -14.03 -7.86 1.15
N VAL A 98 -14.04 -8.61 2.26
CA VAL A 98 -14.80 -9.86 2.42
C VAL A 98 -16.28 -9.63 2.18
N PHE A 99 -16.87 -8.54 2.71
CA PHE A 99 -18.27 -8.20 2.47
C PHE A 99 -18.55 -7.86 1.00
N ALA A 100 -17.70 -7.06 0.36
CA ALA A 100 -17.83 -6.72 -1.06
C ALA A 100 -17.68 -7.95 -1.96
N LEU A 101 -16.73 -8.83 -1.63
CA LEU A 101 -16.54 -10.11 -2.31
C LEU A 101 -17.72 -11.05 -2.08
N TYR A 102 -18.26 -11.14 -0.85
CA TYR A 102 -19.45 -11.90 -0.53
C TYR A 102 -20.66 -11.41 -1.33
N LYS A 103 -20.88 -10.10 -1.39
CA LYS A 103 -21.92 -9.46 -2.20
C LYS A 103 -21.72 -9.71 -3.70
N ASN A 104 -20.47 -9.75 -4.16
CA ASN A 104 -20.14 -10.05 -5.56
C ASN A 104 -20.37 -11.53 -5.87
N ILE A 105 -19.95 -12.47 -5.00
CA ILE A 105 -20.19 -13.91 -5.17
C ILE A 105 -21.67 -14.25 -5.17
N THR A 106 -22.43 -13.70 -4.22
CA THR A 106 -23.89 -13.90 -4.17
C THR A 106 -24.58 -13.37 -5.42
N LYS A 107 -24.02 -12.34 -6.07
CA LYS A 107 -24.57 -11.76 -7.30
C LYS A 107 -24.07 -12.42 -8.59
N ASN A 108 -22.80 -12.83 -8.64
CA ASN A 108 -22.07 -13.16 -9.88
C ASN A 108 -21.27 -14.48 -9.81
N GLY A 109 -21.16 -15.13 -8.65
CA GLY A 109 -20.50 -16.44 -8.44
C GLY A 109 -19.01 -16.50 -8.76
N ARG A 110 -18.13 -16.08 -7.83
CA ARG A 110 -16.65 -16.08 -8.02
C ARG A 110 -15.83 -16.43 -6.77
N ALA A 111 -15.91 -17.69 -6.33
CA ALA A 111 -15.23 -18.16 -5.11
C ALA A 111 -13.69 -18.10 -5.15
N HIS A 112 -13.08 -18.13 -6.35
CA HIS A 112 -11.63 -18.10 -6.51
C HIS A 112 -11.00 -16.75 -6.12
N GLU A 113 -11.70 -15.63 -6.36
CA GLU A 113 -11.22 -14.28 -6.01
C GLU A 113 -11.18 -14.08 -4.48
N VAL A 114 -12.11 -14.71 -3.75
CA VAL A 114 -12.10 -14.73 -2.27
C VAL A 114 -10.92 -15.51 -1.72
N ARG A 115 -10.66 -16.70 -2.27
CA ARG A 115 -9.56 -17.54 -1.80
C ARG A 115 -8.20 -16.85 -1.95
N ALA A 116 -7.97 -16.21 -3.10
CA ALA A 116 -6.74 -15.45 -3.35
C ALA A 116 -6.56 -14.29 -2.36
N TRP A 117 -7.65 -13.63 -1.95
CA TRP A 117 -7.59 -12.57 -0.93
C TRP A 117 -7.26 -13.11 0.46
N TYR A 118 -7.92 -14.20 0.88
CA TYR A 118 -7.64 -14.87 2.16
C TYR A 118 -6.17 -15.33 2.24
N GLU A 119 -5.64 -15.92 1.17
CA GLU A 119 -4.24 -16.37 1.11
C GLU A 119 -3.23 -15.22 1.21
N LEU A 120 -3.57 -14.01 0.74
CA LEU A 120 -2.68 -12.85 0.78
C LEU A 120 -2.69 -12.08 2.10
N ILE A 121 -3.73 -12.24 2.92
CA ILE A 121 -3.99 -11.35 4.07
C ILE A 121 -4.04 -12.11 5.42
N GLU A 122 -4.53 -13.35 5.43
CA GLU A 122 -4.68 -14.13 6.68
C GLU A 122 -3.54 -15.11 6.95
N HIS A 123 -2.62 -15.31 5.98
CA HIS A 123 -1.50 -16.24 6.09
C HIS A 123 -0.11 -15.59 6.28
N ASP A 124 -0.05 -14.36 6.79
CA ASP A 124 1.17 -13.70 7.33
C ASP A 124 1.06 -13.41 8.84
#